data_AF-A0A2S9BTH3-F1
#
_entry.id   AF-A0A2S9BTH3-F1
#
_cell.length_a   1.000
_cell.length_b   1.000
_cell.length_c   1.000
_cell.angle_alpha   90.00
_cell.angle_beta   90.00
_cell.angle_gamma   90.00
#
_symmetry.space_group_name_H-M   'P 1'
#
loop_
_entity.id
_entity.type
_entity.pdbx_description
1 polymer ?
#
loop_
_entity_poly.entity_id
_entity_poly.type
_entity_poly.pdbx_seq_one_letter_code
_entity_poly.pdbx_strand_id
1 'polypeptide(L)'
;MADSDNKNADVERPAASSTNTEPPAGWVPTPEAKAKATRFRWIAAVLWAIAIIGEAVGIFWLLRQRVYVGEDGQLLRNPDTGLLEEHGVTATFPQWAFIALLVLLVVIAALSITGSVLWKKANRLDPARKSDKTRFFVQNQLGAIIAIVAFLPLVILIFLNKDMDKGQKTTAGIVGVALAALAVVLGVDFAPPSVEQYTADQSAVIQLLGKDEVVWVEGGKVYHVCDEVSAIQTGSEIITGTTAQAVEAGKNRLTLQFASELRACDLPVPENDEEITEALRAIQAGQVDTVLPAPEWADSTEAPIVVDEAPAE
;
A
#
# COMPACT_ATOMS: atom_id res chain seq x y z
N MET A 1 -44.00 -4.62 -63.23
CA MET A 1 -44.53 -5.50 -62.16
C MET A 1 -43.42 -6.46 -61.77
N ALA A 2 -43.22 -6.59 -60.46
CA ALA A 2 -42.09 -7.25 -59.81
C ALA A 2 -42.32 -8.76 -59.62
N ASP A 3 -41.24 -9.55 -59.66
CA ASP A 3 -41.07 -10.83 -58.96
C ASP A 3 -39.57 -11.20 -59.09
N SER A 4 -38.76 -11.05 -58.04
CA SER A 4 -38.49 -12.03 -56.96
C SER A 4 -37.12 -12.69 -57.16
N ASP A 5 -36.06 -12.00 -56.74
CA ASP A 5 -34.72 -12.56 -56.57
C ASP A 5 -34.54 -13.01 -55.12
N ASN A 6 -34.43 -14.33 -54.97
CA ASN A 6 -34.14 -15.04 -53.73
C ASN A 6 -32.64 -14.88 -53.37
N LYS A 7 -32.35 -14.20 -52.25
CA LYS A 7 -31.04 -14.24 -51.58
C LYS A 7 -31.21 -14.54 -50.10
N ASN A 8 -31.02 -15.81 -49.75
CA ASN A 8 -30.50 -16.22 -48.46
C ASN A 8 -29.03 -15.80 -48.36
N ALA A 9 -28.68 -14.97 -47.38
CA ALA A 9 -27.40 -15.00 -46.68
C ALA A 9 -27.44 -14.09 -45.45
N ASP A 10 -27.29 -14.72 -44.28
CA ASP A 10 -26.71 -14.21 -43.03
C ASP A 10 -27.41 -13.03 -42.32
N VAL A 11 -28.49 -13.37 -41.61
CA VAL A 11 -28.85 -12.67 -40.37
C VAL A 11 -27.93 -13.18 -39.27
N GLU A 12 -26.94 -12.38 -38.95
CA GLU A 12 -26.04 -12.55 -37.81
C GLU A 12 -26.88 -12.51 -36.51
N ARG A 13 -27.25 -13.69 -36.00
CA ARG A 13 -27.80 -13.85 -34.64
C ARG A 13 -26.72 -13.43 -33.65
N PRO A 14 -26.98 -12.52 -32.70
CA PRO A 14 -26.05 -12.33 -31.61
C PRO A 14 -25.99 -13.64 -30.84
N ALA A 15 -24.81 -14.25 -30.83
CA ALA A 15 -24.52 -15.44 -30.05
C ALA A 15 -24.78 -15.10 -28.59
N ALA A 16 -25.82 -15.72 -28.02
CA ALA A 16 -25.97 -15.87 -26.59
C ALA A 16 -24.72 -16.61 -26.08
N SER A 17 -23.75 -15.85 -25.59
CA SER A 17 -22.62 -16.35 -24.82
C SER A 17 -23.14 -16.84 -23.48
N SER A 18 -23.57 -18.11 -23.47
CA SER A 18 -23.62 -18.92 -22.27
C SER A 18 -22.17 -19.23 -21.87
N THR A 19 -21.58 -18.34 -21.09
CA THR A 19 -20.42 -18.68 -20.27
C THR A 19 -20.91 -18.84 -18.85
N ASN A 20 -21.06 -20.11 -18.47
CA ASN A 20 -21.11 -20.64 -17.11
C ASN A 20 -20.78 -19.61 -16.04
N THR A 21 -21.82 -19.20 -15.31
CA THR A 21 -21.72 -18.41 -14.08
C THR A 21 -21.15 -19.31 -12.99
N GLU A 22 -19.84 -19.42 -12.95
CA GLU A 22 -19.11 -19.79 -11.73
C GLU A 22 -19.18 -18.58 -10.79
N PRO A 23 -19.47 -18.74 -9.48
CA PRO A 23 -19.43 -17.61 -8.55
C PRO A 23 -18.03 -16.95 -8.63
N PRO A 24 -17.91 -15.62 -8.53
CA PRO A 24 -16.61 -14.96 -8.77
C PRO A 24 -15.54 -15.53 -7.84
N ALA A 25 -14.42 -15.98 -8.43
CA ALA A 25 -13.29 -16.68 -7.78
C ALA A 25 -12.42 -15.79 -6.85
N GLY A 26 -13.05 -14.88 -6.11
CA GLY A 26 -12.45 -13.92 -5.20
C GLY A 26 -12.77 -12.47 -5.56
N TRP A 27 -12.71 -11.61 -4.55
CA TRP A 27 -12.93 -10.17 -4.64
C TRP A 27 -12.13 -9.53 -5.78
N VAL A 28 -12.77 -8.61 -6.51
CA VAL A 28 -12.18 -7.88 -7.64
C VAL A 28 -12.36 -6.38 -7.41
N PRO A 29 -11.32 -5.56 -7.62
CA PRO A 29 -11.45 -4.12 -7.50
C PRO A 29 -12.35 -3.55 -8.59
N THR A 30 -13.03 -2.44 -8.29
CA THR A 30 -13.74 -1.66 -9.31
C THR A 30 -12.77 -1.19 -10.41
N PRO A 31 -13.25 -0.94 -11.64
CA PRO A 31 -12.41 -0.39 -12.71
C PRO A 31 -11.72 0.92 -12.31
N GLU A 32 -12.44 1.78 -11.57
CA GLU A 32 -11.94 3.06 -11.06
C GLU A 32 -10.86 2.88 -9.99
N ALA A 33 -11.08 2.00 -9.00
CA ALA A 33 -10.07 1.63 -8.00
C ALA A 33 -8.79 1.08 -8.66
N LYS A 34 -8.94 0.21 -9.67
CA LYS A 34 -7.81 -0.36 -10.42
C LYS A 34 -7.05 0.70 -11.21
N ALA A 35 -7.74 1.63 -11.85
CA ALA A 35 -7.12 2.75 -12.56
C ALA A 35 -6.35 3.67 -11.59
N LYS A 36 -6.96 4.00 -10.45
CA LYS A 36 -6.35 4.82 -9.37
C LYS A 36 -5.13 4.13 -8.77
N ALA A 37 -5.21 2.83 -8.49
CA ALA A 37 -4.08 2.02 -8.02
C ALA A 37 -2.92 2.07 -9.02
N THR A 38 -3.21 1.88 -10.31
CA THR A 38 -2.21 1.94 -11.39
C THR A 38 -1.53 3.30 -11.45
N ARG A 39 -2.32 4.38 -11.35
CA ARG A 39 -1.80 5.75 -11.33
C ARG A 39 -0.88 5.99 -10.14
N PHE A 40 -1.28 5.57 -8.94
CA PHE A 40 -0.46 5.71 -7.74
C PHE A 40 0.85 4.92 -7.82
N ARG A 41 0.83 3.70 -8.39
CA ARG A 41 2.05 2.92 -8.62
C ARG A 41 3.02 3.63 -9.56
N TRP A 42 2.53 4.19 -10.66
CA TRP A 42 3.37 4.95 -11.59
C TRP A 42 3.96 6.22 -10.95
N ILE A 43 3.16 7.00 -10.23
CA ILE A 43 3.66 8.18 -9.52
C ILE A 43 4.71 7.78 -8.48
N ALA A 44 4.45 6.72 -7.69
CA ALA A 44 5.41 6.20 -6.73
C ALA A 44 6.73 5.77 -7.40
N ALA A 45 6.65 5.02 -8.49
CA ALA A 45 7.82 4.58 -9.25
C ALA A 45 8.63 5.76 -9.80
N VAL A 46 7.96 6.83 -10.28
CA VAL A 46 8.63 8.05 -10.75
C VAL A 46 9.33 8.78 -9.59
N LEU A 47 8.66 8.93 -8.44
CA LEU A 47 9.27 9.56 -7.26
C LEU A 47 10.50 8.79 -6.78
N TRP A 48 10.43 7.46 -6.77
CA TRP A 48 11.56 6.60 -6.44
C TRP A 48 12.69 6.68 -7.45
N ALA A 49 12.38 6.72 -8.75
CA ALA A 49 13.39 6.91 -9.78
C ALA A 49 14.12 8.25 -9.61
N ILE A 50 13.39 9.34 -9.31
CA ILE A 50 13.98 10.65 -9.01
C ILE A 50 14.86 10.58 -7.76
N ALA A 51 14.43 9.88 -6.71
CA ALA A 51 15.21 9.70 -5.50
C ALA A 51 16.55 8.96 -5.78
N ILE A 52 16.51 7.88 -6.55
CA ILE A 52 17.71 7.10 -6.95
C ILE A 52 18.62 7.93 -7.86
N ILE A 53 18.06 8.73 -8.78
CA ILE A 53 18.85 9.67 -9.59
C ILE A 53 19.52 10.71 -8.70
N GLY A 54 18.79 11.27 -7.73
CA GLY A 54 19.33 12.18 -6.74
C GLY A 54 20.48 11.56 -5.95
N GLU A 55 20.32 10.31 -5.53
CA GLU A 55 21.39 9.53 -4.88
C GLU A 55 22.61 9.40 -5.80
N ALA A 56 22.42 9.01 -7.06
CA ALA A 56 23.50 8.88 -8.04
C ALA A 56 24.23 10.22 -8.26
N VAL A 57 23.51 11.35 -8.31
CA VAL A 57 24.11 12.69 -8.36
C VAL A 57 24.92 12.97 -7.10
N GLY A 58 24.39 12.60 -5.92
CA GLY A 58 25.11 12.66 -4.66
C GLY A 58 26.44 11.93 -4.72
N ILE A 59 26.42 10.69 -5.20
CA ILE A 59 27.59 9.80 -5.26
C ILE A 59 28.61 10.24 -6.32
N PHE A 60 28.16 10.41 -7.56
CA PHE A 60 29.06 10.57 -8.71
C PHE A 60 29.50 12.01 -8.95
N TRP A 61 28.76 12.99 -8.42
CA TRP A 61 29.08 14.41 -8.60
C TRP A 61 29.34 15.14 -7.28
N LEU A 62 28.44 15.03 -6.31
CA LEU A 62 28.53 15.85 -5.09
C LEU A 62 29.66 15.40 -4.16
N LEU A 63 29.80 14.10 -3.90
CA LEU A 63 30.88 13.56 -3.06
C LEU A 63 32.28 13.71 -3.68
N ARG A 64 32.37 14.08 -4.96
CA ARG A 64 33.64 14.34 -5.66
C ARG A 64 34.10 15.79 -5.61
N GLN A 65 33.29 16.69 -5.04
CA GLN A 65 33.68 18.10 -4.91
C GLN A 65 34.84 18.26 -3.94
N ARG A 66 35.85 19.02 -4.34
CA ARG A 66 37.06 19.27 -3.55
C ARG A 66 37.53 20.71 -3.74
N VAL A 67 37.96 21.33 -2.66
CA VAL A 67 38.66 22.62 -2.66
C VAL A 67 40.02 22.41 -2.03
N TYR A 68 41.04 22.93 -2.71
CA TYR A 68 42.41 22.87 -2.24
C TYR A 68 42.69 24.06 -1.32
N VAL A 69 43.12 23.77 -0.10
CA VAL A 69 43.42 24.78 0.93
C VAL A 69 44.84 24.52 1.44
N GLY A 70 45.62 25.59 1.60
CA GLY A 70 47.03 25.55 2.01
C GLY A 70 47.95 26.24 0.99
N GLU A 71 49.17 26.53 1.41
CA GLU A 71 50.26 27.07 0.59
C GLU A 71 51.48 26.18 0.78
N ASP A 72 52.12 25.77 -0.32
CA ASP A 72 53.26 24.85 -0.26
C ASP A 72 54.41 25.47 0.56
N GLY A 73 54.96 24.69 1.49
CA GLY A 73 56.06 25.12 2.37
C GLY A 73 55.65 25.88 3.64
N GLN A 74 54.36 26.02 3.96
CA GLN A 74 53.95 26.55 5.26
C GLN A 74 54.21 25.55 6.39
N LEU A 75 55.06 25.97 7.34
CA LEU A 75 55.31 25.26 8.59
C LEU A 75 54.27 25.69 9.64
N LEU A 76 53.24 24.88 9.83
CA LEU A 76 52.24 25.12 10.88
C LEU A 76 52.62 24.35 12.13
N ARG A 77 52.42 24.97 13.30
CA ARG A 77 52.67 24.33 14.59
C ARG A 77 51.56 23.34 14.89
N ASN A 78 51.88 22.06 14.95
CA ASN A 78 50.94 21.03 15.36
C ASN A 78 50.53 21.27 16.83
N PRO A 79 49.23 21.41 17.14
CA PRO A 79 48.76 21.74 18.47
C PRO A 79 48.95 20.60 19.48
N ASP A 80 49.08 19.35 19.02
CA ASP A 80 49.23 18.17 19.87
C ASP A 80 50.70 17.85 20.18
N THR A 81 51.60 18.10 19.22
CA THR A 81 53.04 17.78 19.36
C THR A 81 53.91 19.02 19.62
N GLY A 82 53.39 20.22 19.34
CA GLY A 82 54.13 21.48 19.40
C GLY A 82 55.22 21.63 18.35
N LEU A 83 55.41 20.65 17.46
CA LEU A 83 56.41 20.68 16.39
C LEU A 83 55.89 21.46 15.18
N LEU A 84 56.81 22.06 14.43
CA LEU A 84 56.51 22.67 13.14
C LEU A 84 56.46 21.56 12.09
N GLU A 85 55.28 21.32 11.55
CA GLU A 85 55.04 20.33 10.50
C GLU A 85 54.75 21.05 9.19
N GLU A 86 55.30 20.53 8.10
CA GLU A 86 55.06 21.07 6.75
C GLU A 86 53.66 20.67 6.31
N HIS A 87 52.75 21.64 6.27
CA HIS A 87 51.40 21.46 5.77
C HIS A 87 51.35 21.90 4.31
N GLY A 88 51.45 20.94 3.39
CA GLY A 88 51.24 21.16 1.97
C GLY A 88 49.77 21.40 1.61
N VAL A 89 49.49 21.63 0.32
CA VAL A 89 48.12 21.78 -0.19
C VAL A 89 47.29 20.51 0.07
N THR A 90 46.18 20.64 0.81
CA THR A 90 45.28 19.52 1.11
C THR A 90 43.93 19.69 0.41
N ALA A 91 43.34 18.58 -0.03
CA ALA A 91 41.99 18.56 -0.59
C ALA A 91 40.96 18.48 0.55
N THR A 92 39.99 19.39 0.54
CA THR A 92 38.94 19.47 1.54
C THR A 92 37.56 19.47 0.89
N PHE A 93 36.58 18.87 1.56
CA PHE A 93 35.20 18.85 1.08
C PHE A 93 34.53 20.21 1.32
N PRO A 94 34.06 20.91 0.27
CA PRO A 94 33.58 22.28 0.42
C PRO A 94 32.26 22.36 1.19
N GLN A 95 32.11 23.43 1.99
CA GLN A 95 30.93 23.64 2.84
C GLN A 95 29.61 23.71 2.05
N TRP A 96 29.60 24.32 0.86
CA TRP A 96 28.39 24.36 0.02
C TRP A 96 27.95 22.96 -0.41
N ALA A 97 28.91 22.07 -0.72
CA ALA A 97 28.61 20.70 -1.12
C ALA A 97 28.11 19.88 0.08
N PHE A 98 28.61 20.16 1.27
CA PHE A 98 28.12 19.57 2.52
C PHE A 98 26.67 19.97 2.81
N ILE A 99 26.34 21.26 2.72
CA ILE A 99 24.96 21.72 2.88
C ILE A 99 24.05 21.11 1.81
N ALA A 100 24.50 21.09 0.55
CA ALA A 100 23.76 20.47 -0.55
C ALA A 100 23.54 18.97 -0.30
N LEU A 101 24.49 18.27 0.32
CA LEU A 101 24.35 16.85 0.65
C LEU A 101 23.27 16.63 1.71
N LEU A 102 23.23 17.45 2.75
CA LEU A 102 22.19 17.35 3.78
C LEU A 102 20.80 17.62 3.20
N VAL A 103 20.68 18.65 2.36
CA VAL A 103 19.41 18.94 1.65
C VAL A 103 19.02 17.78 0.74
N LEU A 104 19.97 17.23 -0.01
CA LEU A 104 19.75 16.09 -0.89
C LEU A 104 19.23 14.87 -0.12
N LEU A 105 19.83 14.53 1.04
CA LEU A 105 19.37 13.44 1.89
C LEU A 105 17.92 13.63 2.34
N VAL A 106 17.53 14.85 2.74
CA VAL A 106 16.15 15.18 3.14
C VAL A 106 15.19 15.06 1.94
N VAL A 107 15.59 15.53 0.76
CA VAL A 107 14.77 15.41 -0.46
C VAL A 107 14.58 13.95 -0.86
N ILE A 108 15.63 13.13 -0.85
CA ILE A 108 15.55 11.68 -1.11
C ILE A 108 14.61 11.02 -0.10
N ALA A 109 14.69 11.38 1.18
CA ALA A 109 13.79 10.87 2.21
C ALA A 109 12.33 11.19 1.89
N ALA A 110 12.03 12.45 1.60
CA ALA A 110 10.68 12.91 1.30
C ALA A 110 10.09 12.22 0.06
N LEU A 111 10.86 12.10 -1.02
CA LEU A 111 10.45 11.40 -2.24
C LEU A 111 10.21 9.90 -1.99
N SER A 112 11.12 9.25 -1.27
CA SER A 112 11.04 7.81 -0.97
C SER A 112 9.84 7.47 -0.07
N ILE A 113 9.61 8.26 0.98
CA ILE A 113 8.46 8.11 1.89
C ILE A 113 7.17 8.38 1.13
N THR A 114 7.10 9.46 0.35
CA THR A 114 5.88 9.80 -0.41
C THR A 114 5.55 8.71 -1.43
N GLY A 115 6.54 8.20 -2.16
CA GLY A 115 6.37 7.06 -3.06
C GLY A 115 5.84 5.82 -2.32
N SER A 116 6.39 5.52 -1.14
CA SER A 116 5.93 4.39 -0.31
C SER A 116 4.50 4.54 0.19
N VAL A 117 4.10 5.75 0.60
CA VAL A 117 2.71 6.03 1.01
C VAL A 117 1.75 5.85 -0.17
N LEU A 118 2.09 6.33 -1.36
CA LEU A 118 1.29 6.15 -2.57
C LEU A 118 1.21 4.68 -2.98
N TRP A 119 2.31 3.94 -2.87
CA TRP A 119 2.36 2.51 -3.14
C TRP A 119 1.43 1.72 -2.20
N LYS A 120 1.44 2.02 -0.90
CA LYS A 120 0.49 1.44 0.08
C LYS A 120 -0.96 1.76 -0.25
N LYS A 121 -1.26 2.99 -0.66
CA LYS A 121 -2.60 3.37 -1.12
C LYS A 121 -3.02 2.56 -2.36
N ALA A 122 -2.10 2.33 -3.30
CA ALA A 122 -2.37 1.48 -4.45
C ALA A 122 -2.65 0.02 -4.05
N ASN A 123 -1.90 -0.51 -3.09
CA ASN A 123 -2.09 -1.88 -2.60
C ASN A 123 -3.43 -2.10 -1.91
N ARG A 124 -3.99 -1.07 -1.25
CA ARG A 124 -5.34 -1.15 -0.66
C ARG A 124 -6.44 -1.20 -1.71
N LEU A 125 -6.24 -0.52 -2.83
CA LEU A 125 -7.18 -0.47 -3.94
C LEU A 125 -7.09 -1.71 -4.85
N ASP A 126 -5.90 -2.30 -4.98
CA ASP A 126 -5.64 -3.48 -5.81
C ASP A 126 -4.59 -4.39 -5.14
N PRO A 127 -4.98 -5.13 -4.09
CA PRO A 127 -4.08 -6.00 -3.33
C PRO A 127 -3.62 -7.22 -4.14
N ALA A 128 -2.46 -7.76 -3.77
CA ALA A 128 -2.04 -9.07 -4.25
C ALA A 128 -2.83 -10.18 -3.56
N ARG A 129 -2.95 -11.32 -4.26
CA ARG A 129 -3.35 -12.58 -3.63
C ARG A 129 -2.23 -13.06 -2.71
N LYS A 130 -2.58 -13.50 -1.51
CA LYS A 130 -1.62 -14.01 -0.52
C LYS A 130 -1.11 -15.40 -0.86
N SER A 131 -1.92 -16.16 -1.61
CA SER A 131 -1.51 -17.40 -2.29
C SER A 131 -0.30 -17.20 -3.21
N ASP A 132 -0.18 -16.03 -3.86
CA ASP A 132 0.99 -15.64 -4.64
C ASP A 132 2.05 -14.97 -3.75
N LYS A 133 2.82 -15.81 -3.04
CA LYS A 133 3.80 -15.37 -2.04
C LYS A 133 4.81 -14.35 -2.59
N THR A 134 5.26 -14.51 -3.83
CA THR A 134 6.32 -13.65 -4.40
C THR A 134 5.76 -12.27 -4.72
N ARG A 135 4.61 -12.20 -5.41
CA ARG A 135 3.94 -10.94 -5.71
C ARG A 135 3.47 -10.25 -4.44
N PHE A 136 2.91 -10.99 -3.49
CA PHE A 136 2.48 -10.46 -2.20
C PHE A 136 3.66 -9.88 -1.40
N PHE A 137 4.80 -10.58 -1.36
CA PHE A 137 6.00 -10.07 -0.69
C PHE A 137 6.52 -8.80 -1.37
N VAL A 138 6.78 -8.85 -2.68
CA VAL A 138 7.34 -7.71 -3.42
C VAL A 138 6.41 -6.52 -3.32
N GLN A 139 5.11 -6.70 -3.59
CA GLN A 139 4.15 -5.61 -3.57
C GLN A 139 4.05 -4.94 -2.19
N ASN A 140 4.17 -5.68 -1.09
CA ASN A 140 4.01 -5.11 0.26
C ASN A 140 5.32 -4.61 0.89
N GLN A 141 6.48 -5.07 0.42
CA GLN A 141 7.80 -4.68 0.93
C GLN A 141 8.57 -3.75 -0.01
N LEU A 142 8.08 -3.49 -1.23
CA LEU A 142 8.80 -2.70 -2.23
C LEU A 142 9.21 -1.32 -1.72
N GLY A 143 8.34 -0.62 -0.98
CA GLY A 143 8.67 0.70 -0.43
C GLY A 143 9.89 0.67 0.49
N ALA A 144 9.99 -0.34 1.36
CA ALA A 144 11.15 -0.52 2.24
C ALA A 144 12.41 -0.91 1.46
N ILE A 145 12.30 -1.81 0.48
CA ILE A 145 13.43 -2.23 -0.37
C ILE A 145 14.00 -1.02 -1.12
N ILE A 146 13.14 -0.21 -1.75
CA ILE A 146 13.55 0.96 -2.50
C ILE A 146 14.14 2.04 -1.58
N ALA A 147 13.61 2.21 -0.37
CA ALA A 147 14.23 3.09 0.62
C ALA A 147 15.67 2.66 0.97
N ILE A 148 15.95 1.37 1.13
CA ILE A 148 17.31 0.87 1.34
C ILE A 148 18.19 1.19 0.12
N VAL A 149 17.70 0.89 -1.08
CA VAL A 149 18.44 1.14 -2.33
C VAL A 149 18.80 2.61 -2.48
N ALA A 150 17.90 3.53 -2.15
CA ALA A 150 18.10 4.97 -2.32
C ALA A 150 19.03 5.64 -1.28
N PHE A 151 19.35 4.95 -0.18
CA PHE A 151 20.14 5.51 0.92
C PHE A 151 21.45 4.77 1.17
N LEU A 152 21.43 3.45 1.11
CA LEU A 152 22.53 2.63 1.61
C LEU A 152 23.86 2.90 0.89
N PRO A 153 23.93 2.93 -0.46
CA PRO A 153 25.16 3.26 -1.17
C PRO A 153 25.70 4.66 -0.83
N LEU A 154 24.84 5.68 -0.84
CA LEU A 154 25.25 7.04 -0.50
C LEU A 154 25.77 7.17 0.93
N VAL A 155 25.07 6.59 1.91
CA VAL A 155 25.49 6.61 3.33
C VAL A 155 26.85 5.93 3.52
N ILE A 156 27.07 4.77 2.89
CA ILE A 156 28.36 4.08 2.93
C ILE A 156 29.46 4.99 2.37
N LEU A 157 29.22 5.63 1.22
CA LEU A 157 30.21 6.48 0.58
C LEU A 157 30.49 7.79 1.33
N ILE A 158 29.54 8.31 2.11
CA ILE A 158 29.79 9.43 3.03
C ILE A 158 30.88 9.04 4.05
N PHE A 159 30.76 7.86 4.68
CA PHE A 159 31.76 7.40 5.65
C PHE A 159 33.12 7.09 5.00
N LEU A 160 33.13 6.64 3.75
CA LEU A 160 34.35 6.36 2.98
C LEU A 160 34.97 7.61 2.32
N ASN A 161 34.34 8.78 2.40
CA ASN A 161 34.83 9.98 1.72
C ASN A 161 36.10 10.53 2.39
N LYS A 162 37.27 10.33 1.79
CA LYS A 162 38.56 10.80 2.30
C LYS A 162 38.70 12.32 2.41
N ASP A 163 37.94 13.11 1.65
CA ASP A 163 38.09 14.57 1.57
C ASP A 163 37.20 15.28 2.62
N MET A 164 36.30 14.56 3.30
CA MET A 164 35.48 15.05 4.42
C MET A 164 36.18 14.90 5.77
N ASP A 165 36.01 15.89 6.65
CA ASP A 165 36.47 15.81 8.04
C ASP A 165 35.60 14.87 8.91
N LYS A 166 36.08 14.58 10.14
CA LYS A 166 35.39 13.67 11.08
C LYS A 166 34.00 14.19 11.49
N GLY A 167 33.84 15.50 11.68
CA GLY A 167 32.58 16.14 12.04
C GLY A 167 31.55 16.08 10.91
N GLN A 168 31.96 16.36 9.67
CA GLN A 168 31.14 16.26 8.48
C GLN A 168 30.64 14.82 8.27
N LYS A 169 31.54 13.83 8.31
CA LYS A 169 31.19 12.41 8.19
C LYS A 169 30.20 11.97 9.26
N THR A 170 30.48 12.33 10.51
CA THR A 170 29.63 11.97 11.64
C THR A 170 28.24 12.57 11.48
N THR A 171 28.16 13.85 11.13
CA THR A 171 26.89 14.57 10.98
C THR A 171 26.07 14.03 9.81
N ALA A 172 26.63 14.00 8.60
CA ALA A 172 25.91 13.52 7.42
C ALA A 172 25.60 12.02 7.51
N GLY A 173 26.49 11.23 8.11
CA GLY A 173 26.28 9.81 8.37
C GLY A 173 25.11 9.56 9.32
N ILE A 174 25.03 10.26 10.46
CA ILE A 174 23.91 10.14 11.41
C ILE A 174 22.60 10.57 10.76
N VAL A 175 22.59 11.73 10.09
CA VAL A 175 21.39 12.23 9.39
C VAL A 175 20.94 11.23 8.33
N GLY A 176 21.86 10.74 7.51
CA GLY A 176 21.58 9.76 6.47
C GLY A 176 21.02 8.45 7.03
N VAL A 177 21.63 7.88 8.07
CA VAL A 177 21.14 6.65 8.72
C VAL A 177 19.76 6.86 9.36
N ALA A 178 19.54 7.99 10.05
CA ALA A 178 18.26 8.28 10.68
C ALA A 178 17.12 8.41 9.64
N LEU A 179 17.37 9.15 8.55
CA LEU A 179 16.42 9.29 7.45
C LEU A 179 16.17 7.96 6.72
N ALA A 180 17.21 7.17 6.50
CA ALA A 180 17.08 5.84 5.91
C ALA A 180 16.22 4.92 6.79
N ALA A 181 16.50 4.85 8.09
CA ALA A 181 15.72 4.06 9.03
C ALA A 181 14.24 4.49 9.06
N LEU A 182 13.99 5.80 9.11
CA LEU A 182 12.63 6.35 9.04
C LEU A 182 11.93 5.96 7.72
N ALA A 183 12.60 6.12 6.59
CA ALA A 183 12.05 5.79 5.28
C ALA A 183 11.74 4.29 5.15
N VAL A 184 12.61 3.42 5.69
CA VAL A 184 12.38 1.97 5.72
C VAL A 184 11.17 1.63 6.58
N VAL A 185 11.11 2.12 7.82
CA VAL A 185 9.98 1.85 8.73
C VAL A 185 8.66 2.33 8.14
N LEU A 186 8.63 3.52 7.54
CA LEU A 186 7.45 4.03 6.84
C LEU A 186 7.17 3.32 5.51
N GLY A 187 8.17 2.68 4.92
CA GLY A 187 8.09 1.88 3.70
C GLY A 187 7.42 0.52 3.90
N VAL A 188 7.63 -0.11 5.06
CA VAL A 188 7.06 -1.45 5.38
C VAL A 188 5.55 -1.37 5.56
N ASP A 189 4.80 -2.19 4.83
CA ASP A 189 3.38 -2.41 5.14
C ASP A 189 3.22 -3.56 6.14
N PHE A 190 2.91 -3.20 7.40
CA PHE A 190 2.75 -4.16 8.50
C PHE A 190 1.39 -4.85 8.52
N ALA A 191 0.38 -4.27 7.87
CA ALA A 191 -0.96 -4.84 7.77
C ALA A 191 -1.43 -4.78 6.31
N PRO A 192 -0.75 -5.51 5.41
CA PRO A 192 -1.07 -5.48 3.99
C PRO A 192 -2.40 -6.20 3.72
N PRO A 193 -3.34 -5.57 3.01
CA PRO A 193 -4.57 -6.25 2.59
C PRO A 193 -4.27 -7.31 1.55
N SER A 194 -5.12 -8.33 1.49
CA SER A 194 -5.09 -9.36 0.45
C SER A 194 -6.46 -9.57 -0.18
N VAL A 195 -6.46 -10.16 -1.38
CA VAL A 195 -7.71 -10.53 -2.06
C VAL A 195 -8.52 -11.51 -1.20
N GLU A 196 -7.87 -12.45 -0.53
CA GLU A 196 -8.51 -13.42 0.36
C GLU A 196 -9.22 -12.72 1.53
N GLN A 197 -8.60 -11.69 2.14
CA GLN A 197 -9.23 -10.91 3.20
C GLN A 197 -10.48 -10.17 2.70
N TYR A 198 -10.40 -9.49 1.56
CA TYR A 198 -11.56 -8.79 1.00
C TYR A 198 -12.63 -9.75 0.50
N THR A 199 -12.25 -10.95 0.05
CA THR A 199 -13.19 -12.01 -0.31
C THR A 199 -13.93 -12.51 0.93
N ALA A 200 -13.24 -12.72 2.05
CA ALA A 200 -13.87 -13.14 3.29
C ALA A 200 -14.87 -12.08 3.80
N ASP A 201 -14.48 -10.80 3.81
CA ASP A 201 -15.40 -9.73 4.21
C ASP A 201 -16.61 -9.64 3.26
N GLN A 202 -16.40 -9.74 1.94
CA GLN A 202 -17.48 -9.75 0.93
C GLN A 202 -18.41 -10.95 1.10
N SER A 203 -17.86 -12.14 1.32
CA SER A 203 -18.63 -13.35 1.57
C SER A 203 -19.43 -13.25 2.87
N ALA A 204 -18.88 -12.64 3.93
CA ALA A 204 -19.62 -12.38 5.16
C ALA A 204 -20.82 -11.46 4.90
N VAL A 205 -20.61 -10.34 4.20
CA VAL A 205 -21.68 -9.40 3.83
C VAL A 205 -22.78 -10.11 3.03
N ILE A 206 -22.41 -10.86 2.00
CA ILE A 206 -23.39 -11.57 1.15
C ILE A 206 -24.17 -12.58 1.99
N GLN A 207 -23.52 -13.37 2.84
CA GLN A 207 -24.19 -14.35 3.69
C GLN A 207 -25.11 -13.71 4.75
N LEU A 208 -24.76 -12.52 5.25
CA LEU A 208 -25.54 -11.81 6.27
C LEU A 208 -26.69 -10.95 5.72
N LEU A 209 -26.60 -10.48 4.48
CA LEU A 209 -27.56 -9.53 3.90
C LEU A 209 -28.26 -10.06 2.64
N GLY A 210 -27.83 -11.21 2.11
CA GLY A 210 -28.32 -11.78 0.87
C GLY A 210 -27.78 -11.11 -0.40
N LYS A 211 -27.04 -10.01 -0.26
CA LYS A 211 -26.47 -9.22 -1.35
C LYS A 211 -25.19 -8.52 -0.92
N ASP A 212 -24.33 -8.18 -1.88
CA ASP A 212 -23.12 -7.37 -1.66
C ASP A 212 -23.50 -5.88 -1.59
N GLU A 213 -24.12 -5.48 -0.49
CA GLU A 213 -24.53 -4.10 -0.22
C GLU A 213 -24.14 -3.72 1.20
N VAL A 214 -23.33 -2.68 1.34
CA VAL A 214 -22.85 -2.14 2.61
C VAL A 214 -23.02 -0.63 2.61
N VAL A 215 -22.96 -0.06 3.80
CA VAL A 215 -23.05 1.39 3.98
C VAL A 215 -21.81 1.95 4.67
N TRP A 216 -21.46 3.18 4.32
CA TRP A 216 -20.35 3.89 4.93
C TRP A 216 -20.55 5.41 4.85
N VAL A 217 -19.75 6.14 5.62
CA VAL A 217 -19.62 7.60 5.52
C VAL A 217 -18.21 7.96 5.06
N GLU A 218 -17.97 9.21 4.65
CA GLU A 218 -16.63 9.65 4.24
C GLU A 218 -15.57 9.43 5.34
N GLY A 219 -15.96 9.63 6.61
CA GLY A 219 -15.13 9.36 7.78
C GLY A 219 -14.95 7.85 8.08
N GLY A 220 -13.84 7.50 8.76
CA GLY A 220 -13.60 6.11 9.20
C GLY A 220 -12.96 5.19 8.15
N LYS A 221 -12.67 3.94 8.56
CA LYS A 221 -11.97 2.93 7.74
C LYS A 221 -12.76 1.63 7.55
N VAL A 222 -13.98 1.58 8.07
CA VAL A 222 -14.84 0.40 8.08
C VAL A 222 -16.13 0.71 7.34
N TYR A 223 -16.75 -0.32 6.77
CA TYR A 223 -18.11 -0.28 6.28
C TYR A 223 -19.02 -1.12 7.18
N HIS A 224 -20.30 -0.82 7.12
CA HIS A 224 -21.33 -1.27 8.04
C HIS A 224 -22.41 -2.05 7.29
N VAL A 225 -23.11 -2.91 8.01
CA VAL A 225 -24.16 -3.76 7.43
C VAL A 225 -25.51 -3.04 7.31
N CYS A 226 -25.71 -1.94 8.02
CA CYS A 226 -26.93 -1.14 7.93
C CYS A 226 -26.70 0.34 8.31
N ASP A 227 -27.64 1.20 7.91
CA ASP A 227 -27.56 2.67 7.98
C ASP A 227 -28.02 3.27 9.32
N GLU A 228 -28.72 2.50 10.15
CA GLU A 228 -29.30 2.97 11.42
C GLU A 228 -28.30 2.94 12.61
N VAL A 229 -27.01 2.75 12.34
CA VAL A 229 -25.99 2.60 13.38
C VAL A 229 -25.38 3.92 13.81
N SER A 230 -25.22 4.11 15.12
CA SER A 230 -24.65 5.35 15.69
C SER A 230 -23.25 5.70 15.17
N ALA A 231 -22.49 4.71 14.69
CA ALA A 231 -21.14 4.89 14.15
C ALA A 231 -21.09 5.74 12.85
N ILE A 232 -22.18 5.79 12.09
CA ILE A 232 -22.29 6.54 10.83
C ILE A 232 -23.28 7.71 10.90
N GLN A 233 -24.02 7.84 12.00
CA GLN A 233 -24.89 8.98 12.29
C GLN A 233 -24.09 10.20 12.80
N THR A 234 -22.99 10.51 12.11
CA THR A 234 -22.07 11.60 12.46
C THR A 234 -22.43 12.93 11.80
N GLY A 235 -23.50 12.96 11.00
CA GLY A 235 -23.90 14.10 10.18
C GLY A 235 -23.23 14.16 8.80
N SER A 236 -22.44 13.14 8.45
CA SER A 236 -21.91 12.94 7.10
C SER A 236 -22.94 12.25 6.19
N GLU A 237 -22.80 12.41 4.88
CA GLU A 237 -23.62 11.69 3.91
C GLU A 237 -23.37 10.17 4.02
N ILE A 238 -24.46 9.41 4.17
CA ILE A 238 -24.44 7.95 4.19
C ILE A 238 -24.48 7.48 2.74
N ILE A 239 -23.49 6.68 2.37
CA ILE A 239 -23.30 6.14 1.03
C ILE A 239 -23.54 4.64 1.10
N THR A 240 -24.37 4.13 0.19
CA THR A 240 -24.67 2.71 0.02
C THR A 240 -24.06 2.20 -1.28
N GLY A 241 -23.47 1.01 -1.26
CA GLY A 241 -22.92 0.37 -2.44
C GLY A 241 -22.26 -0.97 -2.13
N THR A 242 -21.47 -1.50 -3.05
CA THR A 242 -20.80 -2.80 -2.85
C THR A 242 -19.59 -2.69 -1.95
N THR A 243 -19.15 -3.83 -1.39
CA THR A 243 -17.87 -3.89 -0.64
C THR A 243 -16.69 -3.37 -1.45
N ALA A 244 -16.65 -3.62 -2.77
CA ALA A 244 -15.61 -3.08 -3.65
C ALA A 244 -15.65 -1.54 -3.74
N GLN A 245 -16.84 -0.94 -3.79
CA GLN A 245 -17.01 0.53 -3.77
C GLN A 245 -16.63 1.12 -2.41
N ALA A 246 -16.93 0.41 -1.31
CA ALA A 246 -16.50 0.82 0.02
C ALA A 246 -14.96 0.83 0.13
N VAL A 247 -14.30 -0.21 -0.37
CA VAL A 247 -12.82 -0.29 -0.43
C VAL A 247 -12.24 0.85 -1.27
N GLU A 248 -12.86 1.17 -2.40
CA GLU A 248 -12.48 2.32 -3.23
C GLU A 248 -12.56 3.65 -2.47
N ALA A 249 -13.60 3.82 -1.66
CA ALA A 249 -13.80 4.95 -0.74
C ALA A 249 -12.87 4.92 0.49
N GLY A 250 -11.96 3.94 0.59
CA GLY A 250 -10.98 3.81 1.66
C GLY A 250 -11.49 3.07 2.90
N LYS A 251 -12.60 2.35 2.79
CA LYS A 251 -13.16 1.48 3.84
C LYS A 251 -12.62 0.07 3.63
N ASN A 252 -11.63 -0.31 4.42
CA ASN A 252 -10.77 -1.46 4.10
C ASN A 252 -11.25 -2.78 4.73
N ARG A 253 -12.37 -2.78 5.46
CA ARG A 253 -12.87 -3.97 6.15
C ARG A 253 -14.31 -3.82 6.64
N LEU A 254 -14.95 -4.95 6.85
CA LEU A 254 -16.22 -5.04 7.57
C LEU A 254 -16.02 -4.72 9.06
N THR A 255 -17.01 -4.05 9.66
CA THR A 255 -17.11 -3.87 11.11
C THR A 255 -17.15 -5.20 11.86
N LEU A 256 -16.38 -5.32 12.94
CA LEU A 256 -16.45 -6.49 13.85
C LEU A 256 -17.67 -6.42 14.79
N GLN A 257 -18.49 -5.37 14.69
CA GLN A 257 -19.70 -5.19 15.48
C GLN A 257 -20.96 -5.53 14.69
N PHE A 258 -20.83 -6.21 13.55
CA PHE A 258 -21.94 -6.48 12.63
C PHE A 258 -23.16 -7.08 13.33
N ALA A 259 -22.98 -7.98 14.30
CA ALA A 259 -24.11 -8.57 15.04
C ALA A 259 -24.94 -7.53 15.82
N SER A 260 -24.28 -6.53 16.42
CA SER A 260 -24.99 -5.43 17.08
C SER A 260 -25.67 -4.49 16.10
N GLU A 261 -25.09 -4.34 14.91
CA GLU A 261 -25.67 -3.54 13.82
C GLU A 261 -26.90 -4.22 13.23
N LEU A 262 -26.84 -5.53 12.98
CA LEU A 262 -28.00 -6.33 12.52
C LEU A 262 -29.16 -6.21 13.51
N ARG A 263 -28.92 -6.36 14.82
CA ARG A 263 -29.96 -6.17 15.85
C ARG A 263 -30.54 -4.76 15.86
N ALA A 264 -29.72 -3.73 15.62
CA ALA A 264 -30.18 -2.35 15.61
C ALA A 264 -31.14 -2.07 14.45
N CYS A 265 -30.95 -2.79 13.34
CA CYS A 265 -31.69 -2.64 12.09
C CYS A 265 -32.77 -3.71 11.89
N ASP A 266 -33.14 -4.42 12.97
CA ASP A 266 -34.15 -5.50 12.97
C ASP A 266 -33.89 -6.59 11.91
N LEU A 267 -32.61 -6.88 11.65
CA LEU A 267 -32.15 -7.93 10.75
C LEU A 267 -31.85 -9.21 11.52
N PRO A 268 -32.06 -10.40 10.91
CA PRO A 268 -31.68 -11.68 11.50
C PRO A 268 -30.21 -11.68 11.92
N VAL A 269 -29.93 -12.24 13.09
CA VAL A 269 -28.56 -12.38 13.62
C VAL A 269 -28.24 -13.86 13.73
N PRO A 270 -27.11 -14.32 13.17
CA PRO A 270 -26.76 -15.74 13.26
C PRO A 270 -26.40 -16.13 14.69
N GLU A 271 -26.69 -17.37 15.07
CA GLU A 271 -26.41 -17.91 16.42
C GLU A 271 -24.91 -18.05 16.68
N ASN A 272 -24.11 -18.23 15.63
CA ASN A 272 -22.65 -18.30 15.68
C ASN A 272 -21.96 -16.95 15.39
N ASP A 273 -22.61 -15.82 15.71
CA ASP A 273 -22.08 -14.47 15.45
C ASP A 273 -20.71 -14.20 16.10
N GLU A 274 -20.48 -14.73 17.30
CA GLU A 274 -19.18 -14.62 17.98
C GLU A 274 -18.06 -15.36 17.22
N GLU A 275 -18.35 -16.55 16.67
CA GLU A 275 -17.38 -17.34 15.92
C GLU A 275 -17.02 -16.66 14.60
N ILE A 276 -18.01 -16.15 13.87
CA ILE A 276 -17.82 -15.35 12.66
C ILE A 276 -16.98 -14.11 12.97
N THR A 277 -17.27 -13.42 14.09
CA THR A 277 -16.53 -12.23 14.50
C THR A 277 -15.06 -12.53 14.77
N GLU A 278 -14.76 -13.63 15.47
CA GLU A 278 -13.38 -14.04 15.75
C GLU A 278 -12.65 -14.47 14.47
N ALA A 279 -13.32 -15.20 13.58
CA ALA A 279 -12.77 -15.58 12.28
C ALA A 279 -12.44 -14.35 11.43
N LEU A 280 -13.37 -13.39 11.33
CA LEU A 280 -13.14 -12.12 10.63
C LEU A 280 -11.99 -11.33 11.26
N ARG A 281 -11.92 -11.25 12.58
CA ARG A 281 -10.80 -10.59 13.29
C ARG A 281 -9.47 -11.22 12.94
N ALA A 282 -9.38 -12.54 12.95
CA ALA A 282 -8.18 -13.29 12.60
C ALA A 282 -7.79 -13.10 11.13
N ILE A 283 -8.74 -13.20 10.21
CA ILE A 283 -8.52 -12.97 8.77
C ILE A 283 -8.05 -11.53 8.52
N GLN A 284 -8.69 -10.55 9.17
CA GLN A 284 -8.32 -9.14 9.08
C GLN A 284 -6.96 -8.83 9.72
N ALA A 285 -6.53 -9.62 10.70
CA ALA A 285 -5.19 -9.58 11.26
C ALA A 285 -4.15 -10.29 10.36
N GLY A 286 -4.59 -10.90 9.25
CA GLY A 286 -3.73 -11.56 8.28
C GLY A 286 -3.44 -13.03 8.60
N GLN A 287 -4.29 -13.72 9.36
CA GLN A 287 -4.22 -15.19 9.43
C GLN A 287 -4.69 -15.80 8.10
N VAL A 288 -4.08 -16.92 7.70
CA VAL A 288 -4.34 -17.58 6.41
C VAL A 288 -5.00 -18.94 6.54
N ASP A 289 -4.91 -19.54 7.73
CA ASP A 289 -5.47 -20.87 8.00
C ASP A 289 -6.85 -20.78 8.66
N THR A 290 -7.35 -19.56 8.88
CA THR A 290 -8.68 -19.30 9.43
C THR A 290 -9.72 -19.36 8.32
N VAL A 291 -10.67 -20.28 8.46
CA VAL A 291 -11.83 -20.37 7.58
C VAL A 291 -12.95 -19.52 8.18
N LEU A 292 -13.65 -18.76 7.34
CA LEU A 292 -14.85 -18.04 7.75
C LEU A 292 -15.99 -19.07 7.91
N PRO A 293 -16.55 -19.25 9.12
CA PRO A 293 -17.68 -20.14 9.32
C PRO A 293 -18.92 -19.59 8.60
N ALA A 294 -19.77 -20.49 8.10
CA ALA A 294 -21.06 -20.11 7.54
C ALA A 294 -22.01 -19.64 8.66
N PRO A 295 -22.87 -18.64 8.44
CA PRO A 295 -23.86 -18.23 9.43
C PRO A 295 -24.88 -19.34 9.72
N GLU A 296 -25.08 -19.61 11.00
CA GLU A 296 -26.10 -20.53 11.51
C GLU A 296 -27.32 -19.72 11.95
N TRP A 297 -28.49 -20.03 11.38
CA TRP A 297 -29.74 -19.31 11.64
C TRP A 297 -30.67 -20.16 12.50
N ALA A 298 -31.36 -19.54 13.46
CA ALA A 298 -32.32 -20.24 14.34
C ALA A 298 -33.49 -20.84 13.55
N ASP A 299 -33.93 -20.15 12.50
CA ASP A 299 -34.89 -20.64 11.50
C ASP A 299 -34.27 -20.48 10.10
N SER A 300 -34.30 -21.54 9.28
CA SER A 300 -33.76 -21.48 7.91
C SER A 300 -34.50 -20.52 6.99
N THR A 301 -35.72 -20.12 7.35
CA THR A 301 -36.50 -19.10 6.65
C THR A 301 -36.05 -17.67 6.96
N GLU A 302 -35.29 -17.46 8.04
CA GLU A 302 -34.67 -16.18 8.38
C GLU A 302 -33.34 -15.96 7.63
N ALA A 303 -32.81 -17.00 6.99
CA ALA A 303 -31.61 -16.90 6.18
C ALA A 303 -31.82 -15.94 4.99
N PRO A 304 -31.02 -14.86 4.86
CA PRO A 304 -31.15 -13.91 3.74
C PRO A 304 -30.90 -14.54 2.37
N ILE A 305 -30.14 -15.64 2.33
CA ILE A 305 -29.93 -16.46 1.14
C ILE A 305 -30.70 -17.76 1.33
N VAL A 306 -31.74 -17.96 0.52
CA VAL A 306 -32.38 -19.26 0.37
C VAL A 306 -31.58 -20.04 -0.69
N VAL A 307 -30.79 -21.02 -0.26
CA VAL A 307 -30.20 -21.98 -1.18
C VAL A 307 -31.25 -23.07 -1.40
N ASP A 308 -31.86 -23.11 -2.58
CA ASP A 308 -32.69 -24.26 -2.96
C ASP A 308 -31.83 -25.53 -2.84
N GLU A 309 -32.22 -26.47 -1.99
CA GLU A 309 -31.52 -27.75 -1.85
C GLU A 309 -31.40 -28.39 -3.23
N ALA A 310 -30.16 -28.64 -3.67
CA ALA A 310 -29.93 -29.42 -4.87
C ALA A 310 -30.65 -30.77 -4.70
N PRO A 311 -31.45 -31.22 -5.68
CA PRO A 311 -32.13 -32.50 -5.56
C PRO A 311 -31.09 -33.57 -5.30
N ALA A 312 -31.27 -34.30 -4.19
CA ALA A 312 -30.46 -35.46 -3.89
C ALA A 312 -30.64 -36.49 -5.02
N GLU A 313 -29.64 -36.60 -5.89
CA GLU A 313 -29.44 -37.76 -6.77
C GLU A 313 -28.40 -38.71 -6.17
#